data_AF-A0A958J5I1-F1
#
_entry.id   AF-A0A958J5I1-F1
#
_cell.length_a   1.000
_cell.length_b   1.000
_cell.length_c   1.000
_cell.angle_alpha   90.00
_cell.angle_beta   90.00
_cell.angle_gamma   90.00
#
_symmetry.space_group_name_H-M   'P 1'
#
loop_
_entity.id
_entity.type
_entity.pdbx_description
1 polymer ?
#
loop_
_entity_poly.entity_id
_entity_poly.type
_entity_poly.pdbx_seq_one_letter_code
_entity_poly.pdbx_strand_id
1 'polypeptide(L)'
;FIGLSHMPALTSVFRDMTSIRFEHPQWIPENCTACGDCWTVCPDTAIPGLVNDVSEVLDTVVKHLQKAGHKLEHLPKAARQLESKLRAIFDEAGDKGAVRPMISEGIAKTIKDSSLDDDQKQVLRKEFKLFEAALGDFQFALSRPYYSVPEGKQKNSGGLLSITVNPYTCKGCMECVAVCDDDALRKVTQSEESIKGLKQDWDFWLELPTTPQKFIRVDNLEERIGALETILLDKNVYGALASGDGACVGCSEKTVLHLFVATMEALMQPRVEKHVEYLNDLIQRLEKHIQIKLVENVDVSDTDAMAKVVQEMSNSDLTLSGIAGRMEKLQGTKPIDQEWLRRATQLLAKLKNLRWKYTTGTTGRGRSSMGWLNATGCTSVWGSTYPFNPYPFPWANHLFQDSASMAMGIFEGHMAKMADGFRTIRLAELELEGKYNPAEHDPYFTYFNWHQFTDEEWLLCPPVVAVGGDGAMYDIGFQNVSRALSSGKPVKIVVVDTQVYSNTGGQACTSGFIGQISDMAQY
;
A
#
# COMPACT_ATOMS: atom_id res chain seq x y z
N PHE A 1 7.69 -21.53 -15.05
CA PHE A 1 6.68 -20.49 -15.28
C PHE A 1 5.79 -20.85 -16.47
N ILE A 2 6.27 -20.79 -17.71
CA ILE A 2 5.47 -21.14 -18.91
C ILE A 2 4.87 -22.55 -18.82
N GLY A 3 5.68 -23.57 -18.51
CA GLY A 3 5.18 -24.96 -18.37
C GLY A 3 4.24 -25.22 -17.19
N LEU A 4 4.06 -24.23 -16.30
CA LEU A 4 3.10 -24.29 -15.19
C LEU A 4 1.92 -23.33 -15.40
N SER A 5 1.88 -22.59 -16.51
CA SER A 5 0.92 -21.51 -16.75
C SER A 5 0.91 -20.43 -15.65
N HIS A 6 2.07 -20.17 -15.04
CA HIS A 6 2.25 -19.12 -14.03
C HIS A 6 3.09 -17.97 -14.59
N MET A 7 2.67 -16.74 -14.31
CA MET A 7 3.41 -15.52 -14.61
C MET A 7 3.72 -14.78 -13.30
N PRO A 8 4.97 -14.35 -13.05
CA PRO A 8 5.28 -13.59 -11.85
C PRO A 8 4.48 -12.28 -11.78
N ALA A 9 4.20 -11.81 -10.56
CA ALA A 9 3.53 -10.54 -10.33
C ALA A 9 4.40 -9.35 -10.76
N LEU A 10 3.77 -8.24 -11.15
CA LEU A 10 4.43 -6.96 -11.47
C LEU A 10 5.53 -7.00 -12.54
N THR A 11 5.55 -7.97 -13.43
CA THR A 11 6.57 -8.02 -14.50
C THR A 11 6.38 -6.96 -15.58
N SER A 12 5.23 -6.28 -15.63
CA SER A 12 5.00 -5.16 -16.56
C SER A 12 5.94 -3.98 -16.31
N VAL A 13 6.46 -3.81 -15.09
CA VAL A 13 7.36 -2.70 -14.72
C VAL A 13 8.70 -2.72 -15.44
N PHE A 14 9.08 -3.86 -16.04
CA PHE A 14 10.32 -4.00 -16.81
C PHE A 14 10.21 -3.48 -18.24
N ARG A 15 9.01 -3.06 -18.68
CA ARG A 15 8.80 -2.55 -20.04
C ARG A 15 8.99 -1.03 -20.10
N ASP A 16 9.69 -0.57 -21.13
CA ASP A 16 9.89 0.85 -21.42
C ASP A 16 8.97 1.31 -22.56
N MET A 17 7.97 2.14 -22.24
CA MET A 17 7.00 2.71 -23.20
C MET A 17 7.48 3.99 -23.91
N THR A 18 8.71 4.46 -23.66
CA THR A 18 9.24 5.67 -24.34
C THR A 18 9.24 5.53 -25.86
N SER A 19 9.39 4.32 -26.39
CA SER A 19 9.48 4.06 -27.84
C SER A 19 8.15 4.14 -28.59
N ILE A 20 7.00 4.15 -27.90
CA ILE A 20 5.67 4.07 -28.54
C ILE A 20 4.89 5.40 -28.54
N ARG A 21 5.47 6.47 -27.97
CA ARG A 21 4.84 7.80 -27.91
C ARG A 21 5.70 8.87 -28.55
N PHE A 22 5.06 9.88 -29.13
CA PHE A 22 5.73 11.04 -29.73
C PHE A 22 5.70 12.28 -28.83
N GLU A 23 4.72 12.36 -27.94
CA GLU A 23 4.49 13.48 -27.04
C GLU A 23 4.34 12.96 -25.60
N HIS A 24 4.68 13.82 -24.64
CA HIS A 24 4.43 13.58 -23.22
C HIS A 24 3.87 14.86 -22.57
N PRO A 25 3.19 14.76 -21.41
CA PRO A 25 2.76 15.95 -20.71
C PRO A 25 3.96 16.59 -20.02
N GLN A 26 3.98 17.92 -19.99
CA GLN A 26 4.86 18.76 -19.20
C GLN A 26 4.02 19.46 -18.15
N TRP A 27 4.44 19.37 -16.89
CA TRP A 27 3.76 20.02 -15.77
C TRP A 27 4.27 21.44 -15.54
N ILE A 28 3.35 22.36 -15.26
CA ILE A 28 3.57 23.77 -14.97
C ILE A 28 3.08 24.03 -13.54
N PRO A 29 3.97 23.97 -12.55
CA PRO A 29 3.62 23.99 -11.13
C PRO A 29 2.81 25.22 -10.71
N GLU A 30 3.13 26.39 -11.25
CA GLU A 30 2.56 27.69 -10.86
C GLU A 30 1.08 27.82 -11.24
N ASN A 31 0.63 27.04 -12.22
CA ASN A 31 -0.76 26.98 -12.67
C ASN A 31 -1.56 25.90 -11.92
N CYS A 32 -0.90 25.00 -11.19
CA CYS A 32 -1.55 23.82 -10.63
C CYS A 32 -2.43 24.16 -9.41
N THR A 33 -3.72 23.89 -9.52
CA THR A 33 -4.69 24.03 -8.42
C THR A 33 -4.74 22.83 -7.47
N ALA A 34 -4.03 21.76 -7.83
CA ALA A 34 -4.01 20.49 -7.11
C ALA A 34 -5.38 19.78 -7.02
N CYS A 35 -6.18 19.86 -8.10
CA CYS A 35 -7.47 19.17 -8.22
C CYS A 35 -7.36 17.65 -8.25
N GLY A 36 -6.30 17.11 -8.84
CA GLY A 36 -6.03 15.67 -8.93
C GLY A 36 -6.69 14.92 -10.08
N ASP A 37 -7.36 15.62 -10.99
CA ASP A 37 -8.00 15.00 -12.16
C ASP A 37 -6.98 14.27 -13.06
N CYS A 38 -5.80 14.86 -13.24
CA CYS A 38 -4.76 14.32 -14.12
C CYS A 38 -4.24 12.93 -13.72
N TRP A 39 -4.01 12.69 -12.43
CA TRP A 39 -3.56 11.39 -11.93
C TRP A 39 -4.73 10.42 -11.73
N THR A 40 -5.95 10.93 -11.58
CA THR A 40 -7.18 10.13 -11.48
C THR A 40 -7.58 9.54 -12.83
N VAL A 41 -7.49 10.32 -13.92
CA VAL A 41 -7.88 9.85 -15.26
C VAL A 41 -6.84 8.94 -15.91
N CYS A 42 -5.59 9.01 -15.46
CA CYS A 42 -4.46 8.35 -16.11
C CYS A 42 -4.63 6.82 -16.16
N PRO A 43 -4.79 6.22 -17.35
CA PRO A 43 -5.02 4.77 -17.45
C PRO A 43 -3.75 3.95 -17.20
N ASP A 44 -2.57 4.56 -17.28
CA ASP A 44 -1.29 3.86 -17.23
C ASP A 44 -0.46 4.19 -15.98
N THR A 45 -1.12 4.64 -14.91
CA THR A 45 -0.48 4.99 -13.63
C THR A 45 0.80 5.79 -13.84
N ALA A 46 0.75 6.75 -14.76
CA ALA A 46 1.94 7.33 -15.40
C ALA A 46 2.20 8.77 -15.00
N ILE A 47 1.31 9.40 -14.23
CA ILE A 47 1.46 10.79 -13.80
C ILE A 47 1.06 10.98 -12.33
N PRO A 48 1.70 10.28 -11.36
CA PRO A 48 1.33 10.42 -9.96
C PRO A 48 1.50 11.85 -9.43
N GLY A 49 0.58 12.25 -8.55
CA GLY A 49 0.81 13.35 -7.61
C GLY A 49 1.51 12.85 -6.33
N LEU A 50 2.30 13.69 -5.69
CA LEU A 50 2.94 13.40 -4.41
C LEU A 50 3.10 14.69 -3.59
N VAL A 51 2.77 14.62 -2.30
CA VAL A 51 2.92 15.75 -1.38
C VAL A 51 3.90 15.36 -0.28
N ASN A 52 4.97 16.14 -0.12
CA ASN A 52 5.96 15.91 0.93
C ASN A 52 6.13 17.14 1.80
N ASP A 53 6.51 16.94 3.06
CA ASP A 53 6.96 18.04 3.89
C ASP A 53 8.25 18.66 3.31
N VAL A 54 8.45 19.97 3.54
CA VAL A 54 9.68 20.66 3.10
C VAL A 54 10.92 19.94 3.63
N SER A 55 10.89 19.54 4.90
CA SER A 55 11.98 18.78 5.54
C SER A 55 12.25 17.43 4.86
N GLU A 56 11.21 16.69 4.47
CA GLU A 56 11.34 15.39 3.78
C GLU A 56 12.04 15.55 2.43
N VAL A 57 11.74 16.62 1.68
CA VAL A 57 12.40 16.93 0.40
C VAL A 57 13.90 17.20 0.64
N LEU A 58 14.22 18.09 1.59
CA LEU A 58 15.61 18.44 1.89
C LEU A 58 16.42 17.22 2.39
N ASP A 59 15.83 16.44 3.29
CA ASP A 59 16.44 15.22 3.83
C ASP A 59 16.65 14.14 2.76
N THR A 60 15.73 14.04 1.79
CA THR A 60 15.87 13.11 0.66
C THR A 60 17.11 13.43 -0.17
N VAL A 61 17.31 14.70 -0.52
CA VAL A 61 18.49 15.13 -1.27
C VAL A 61 19.79 14.88 -0.48
N VAL A 62 19.80 15.17 0.82
CA VAL A 62 20.97 14.90 1.67
C VAL A 62 21.30 13.41 1.72
N LYS A 63 20.27 12.56 1.90
CA LYS A 63 20.43 11.09 1.89
C LYS A 63 20.90 10.58 0.54
N HIS A 64 20.38 11.12 -0.56
CA HIS A 64 20.80 10.79 -1.92
C HIS A 64 22.31 11.01 -2.09
N LEU A 65 22.80 12.21 -1.72
CA LEU A 65 24.23 12.55 -1.80
C LEU A 65 25.09 11.65 -0.90
N GLN A 66 24.64 11.31 0.30
CA GLN A 66 25.34 10.39 1.19
C GLN A 66 25.44 8.97 0.60
N LYS A 67 24.36 8.46 -0.01
CA LYS A 67 24.34 7.16 -0.70
C LYS A 67 25.27 7.16 -1.92
N ALA A 68 25.37 8.28 -2.63
CA ALA A 68 26.32 8.48 -3.72
C ALA A 68 27.79 8.60 -3.25
N GLY A 69 28.05 8.52 -1.94
CA GLY A 69 29.40 8.50 -1.37
C GLY A 69 30.00 9.88 -1.11
N HIS A 70 29.21 10.96 -1.25
CA HIS A 70 29.67 12.30 -0.89
C HIS A 70 29.81 12.43 0.63
N LYS A 71 30.98 12.89 1.08
CA LYS A 71 31.19 13.27 2.48
C LYS A 71 30.66 14.69 2.67
N LEU A 72 29.61 14.81 3.47
CA LEU A 72 28.95 16.09 3.76
C LEU A 72 29.28 16.51 5.20
N GLU A 73 30.03 17.58 5.35
CA GLU A 73 30.50 18.14 6.62
C GLU A 73 29.47 19.10 7.22
N HIS A 74 28.85 19.96 6.40
CA HIS A 74 28.00 21.05 6.89
C HIS A 74 26.56 20.96 6.38
N LEU A 75 26.34 20.38 5.21
CA LEU A 75 25.05 20.31 4.53
C LEU A 75 23.91 19.72 5.38
N PRO A 76 24.07 18.62 6.15
CA PRO A 76 22.95 18.06 6.91
C PRO A 76 22.40 19.03 7.96
N LYS A 77 23.28 19.82 8.59
CA LYS A 77 22.86 20.87 9.54
C LYS A 77 22.31 22.09 8.80
N ALA A 78 22.93 22.48 7.70
CA ALA A 78 22.50 23.62 6.89
C ALA A 78 21.14 23.38 6.23
N ALA A 79 20.81 22.15 5.82
CA ALA A 79 19.51 21.78 5.27
C ALA A 79 18.37 22.03 6.26
N ARG A 80 18.58 21.75 7.55
CA ARG A 80 17.59 22.07 8.61
C ARG A 80 17.41 23.58 8.80
N GLN A 81 18.47 24.35 8.62
CA GLN A 81 18.41 25.82 8.67
C GLN A 81 17.80 26.41 7.40
N LEU A 82 17.96 25.74 6.27
CA LEU A 82 17.36 26.13 4.99
C LEU A 82 15.84 26.07 5.07
N GLU A 83 15.27 25.03 5.69
CA GLU A 83 13.82 24.88 5.81
C GLU A 83 13.14 26.13 6.37
N SER A 84 13.62 26.68 7.49
CA SER A 84 13.00 27.84 8.12
C SER A 84 13.06 29.09 7.23
N LYS A 85 14.11 29.24 6.43
CA LYS A 85 14.23 30.34 5.45
C LYS A 85 13.32 30.12 4.26
N LEU A 86 13.20 28.88 3.78
CA LEU A 86 12.30 28.55 2.69
C LEU A 86 10.85 28.83 3.08
N ARG A 87 10.42 28.43 4.27
CA ARG A 87 9.05 28.72 4.74
C ARG A 87 8.76 30.22 4.75
N ALA A 88 9.68 31.04 5.26
CA ALA A 88 9.52 32.50 5.20
C ALA A 88 9.41 33.04 3.75
N ILE A 89 10.21 32.52 2.81
CA ILE A 89 10.14 32.91 1.40
C ILE A 89 8.83 32.45 0.74
N PHE A 90 8.41 31.22 1.03
CA PHE A 90 7.17 30.64 0.49
C PHE A 90 5.94 31.38 0.98
N ASP A 91 5.90 31.77 2.26
CA ASP A 91 4.80 32.54 2.85
C ASP A 91 4.66 33.92 2.22
N GLU A 92 5.78 34.56 1.83
CA GLU A 92 5.78 35.83 1.11
C GLU A 92 5.30 35.68 -0.34
N ALA A 93 5.59 34.55 -0.99
CA ALA A 93 5.26 34.30 -2.39
C ALA A 93 3.80 33.88 -2.63
N GLY A 94 3.21 33.12 -1.71
CA GLY A 94 1.86 32.54 -1.85
C GLY A 94 1.76 31.45 -2.93
N ASP A 95 0.52 31.08 -3.28
CA ASP A 95 0.22 29.83 -4.01
C ASP A 95 0.79 29.73 -5.44
N LYS A 96 1.26 30.84 -6.02
CA LYS A 96 1.80 30.90 -7.40
C LYS A 96 3.31 31.06 -7.45
N GLY A 97 3.97 30.90 -6.31
CA GLY A 97 5.41 31.02 -6.20
C GLY A 97 6.16 29.91 -6.93
N ALA A 98 7.11 30.28 -7.79
CA ALA A 98 8.03 29.33 -8.39
C ALA A 98 9.00 28.79 -7.32
N VAL A 99 8.79 27.56 -6.87
CA VAL A 99 9.52 26.97 -5.73
C VAL A 99 11.02 26.84 -6.01
N ARG A 100 11.41 26.55 -7.25
CA ARG A 100 12.82 26.32 -7.60
C ARG A 100 13.73 27.54 -7.40
N PRO A 101 13.43 28.70 -7.99
CA PRO A 101 14.16 29.93 -7.69
C PRO A 101 14.23 30.24 -6.19
N MET A 102 13.16 29.95 -5.44
CA MET A 102 13.10 30.18 -3.98
C MET A 102 14.02 29.25 -3.21
N ILE A 103 14.21 28.00 -3.67
CA ILE A 103 15.20 27.09 -3.09
C ILE A 103 16.61 27.67 -3.23
N SER A 104 16.98 28.12 -4.43
CA SER A 104 18.30 28.74 -4.66
C SER A 104 18.48 30.03 -3.84
N GLU A 105 17.44 30.85 -3.70
CA GLU A 105 17.46 32.04 -2.83
C GLU A 105 17.65 31.65 -1.35
N GLY A 106 16.90 30.65 -0.87
CA GLY A 106 17.01 30.11 0.47
C GLY A 106 18.41 29.56 0.76
N ILE A 107 19.02 28.88 -0.20
CA ILE A 107 20.40 28.38 -0.13
C ILE A 107 21.38 29.56 0.03
N ALA A 108 21.26 30.59 -0.81
CA ALA A 108 22.10 31.78 -0.74
C ALA A 108 21.99 32.48 0.62
N LYS A 109 20.76 32.67 1.14
CA LYS A 109 20.51 33.19 2.49
C LYS A 109 21.09 32.27 3.56
N THR A 110 20.98 30.96 3.44
CA THR A 110 21.53 29.97 4.39
C THR A 110 23.04 30.06 4.51
N ILE A 111 23.74 30.13 3.38
CA ILE A 111 25.20 30.30 3.35
C ILE A 111 25.60 31.64 3.98
N LYS A 112 24.90 32.73 3.62
CA LYS A 112 25.20 34.09 4.10
C LYS A 112 25.11 34.20 5.62
N ASP A 113 24.01 33.73 6.21
CA ASP A 113 23.78 33.88 7.66
C ASP A 113 24.40 32.75 8.50
N SER A 114 25.13 31.82 7.87
CA SER A 114 25.84 30.78 8.61
C SER A 114 26.95 31.38 9.47
N SER A 115 27.11 30.85 10.69
CA SER A 115 28.17 31.24 11.64
C SER A 115 29.54 30.62 11.33
N LEU A 116 29.67 29.97 10.18
CA LEU A 116 30.89 29.33 9.71
C LEU A 116 31.92 30.40 9.28
N ASP A 117 33.20 30.07 9.41
CA ASP A 117 34.28 30.89 8.84
C ASP A 117 34.29 30.82 7.30
N ASP A 118 35.13 31.63 6.65
CA ASP A 118 35.14 31.74 5.19
C ASP A 118 35.55 30.44 4.47
N ASP A 119 36.45 29.65 5.06
CA ASP A 119 36.89 28.38 4.48
C ASP A 119 35.79 27.31 4.59
N GLN A 120 35.14 27.21 5.75
CA GLN A 120 33.97 26.36 5.98
C GLN A 120 32.78 26.78 5.10
N LYS A 121 32.56 28.08 4.88
CA LYS A 121 31.56 28.60 3.94
C LYS A 121 31.86 28.18 2.50
N GLN A 122 33.13 28.10 2.10
CA GLN A 122 33.49 27.57 0.78
C GLN A 122 33.17 26.08 0.65
N VAL A 123 33.40 25.27 1.69
CA VAL A 123 32.98 23.87 1.73
C VAL A 123 31.46 23.76 1.59
N LEU A 124 30.71 24.49 2.42
CA LEU A 124 29.25 24.49 2.38
C LEU A 124 28.70 24.93 1.00
N ARG A 125 29.33 25.92 0.33
CA ARG A 125 28.96 26.31 -1.04
C ARG A 125 29.13 25.16 -2.04
N LYS A 126 30.20 24.37 -1.91
CA LYS A 126 30.41 23.20 -2.79
C LYS A 126 29.36 22.12 -2.51
N GLU A 127 29.02 21.88 -1.25
CA GLU A 127 27.98 20.93 -0.87
C GLU A 127 26.60 21.36 -1.36
N PHE A 128 26.24 22.64 -1.24
CA PHE A 128 24.97 23.14 -1.79
C PHE A 128 24.93 23.11 -3.32
N LYS A 129 26.07 23.24 -4.03
CA LYS A 129 26.10 22.97 -5.48
C LYS A 129 25.79 21.52 -5.81
N LEU A 130 26.28 20.57 -5.01
CA LEU A 130 25.90 19.16 -5.13
C LEU A 130 24.41 18.96 -4.82
N PHE A 131 23.89 19.66 -3.82
CA PHE A 131 22.47 19.65 -3.47
C PHE A 131 21.59 20.13 -4.63
N GLU A 132 21.90 21.28 -5.24
CA GLU A 132 21.16 21.79 -6.39
C GLU A 132 21.25 20.85 -7.60
N ALA A 133 22.44 20.27 -7.84
CA ALA A 133 22.63 19.30 -8.91
C ALA A 133 21.84 18.01 -8.69
N ALA A 134 21.75 17.51 -7.45
CA ALA A 134 20.98 16.33 -7.08
C ALA A 134 19.47 16.57 -7.17
N LEU A 135 19.01 17.79 -6.86
CA LEU A 135 17.62 18.17 -7.06
C LEU A 135 17.29 18.26 -8.56
N GLY A 136 18.25 18.60 -9.43
CA GLY A 136 18.09 18.58 -10.89
C GLY A 136 17.09 19.63 -11.38
N ASP A 137 16.15 19.23 -12.24
CA ASP A 137 15.04 20.05 -12.76
C ASP A 137 13.66 19.71 -12.14
N PHE A 138 13.61 18.73 -11.23
CA PHE A 138 12.41 18.31 -10.51
C PHE A 138 11.63 19.49 -9.90
N GLN A 139 10.33 19.60 -10.21
CA GLN A 139 9.53 20.75 -9.83
C GLN A 139 8.64 20.51 -8.60
N PHE A 140 8.25 21.60 -7.94
CA PHE A 140 7.30 21.61 -6.83
C PHE A 140 6.32 22.80 -6.93
N ALA A 141 5.14 22.65 -6.36
CA ALA A 141 4.12 23.70 -6.28
C ALA A 141 3.70 24.00 -4.83
N LEU A 142 3.51 25.28 -4.52
CA LEU A 142 2.86 25.75 -3.29
C LEU A 142 1.34 25.75 -3.49
N SER A 143 0.72 24.58 -3.60
CA SER A 143 -0.72 24.56 -3.87
C SER A 143 -1.55 24.96 -2.64
N ARG A 144 -2.69 25.62 -2.86
CA ARG A 144 -3.62 26.02 -1.80
C ARG A 144 -4.00 24.88 -0.82
N PRO A 145 -4.41 23.67 -1.26
CA PRO A 145 -4.84 22.63 -0.32
C PRO A 145 -3.71 22.01 0.49
N TYR A 146 -2.47 22.04 0.00
CA TYR A 146 -1.34 21.34 0.64
C TYR A 146 -0.33 22.28 1.31
N TYR A 147 -0.25 23.54 0.89
CA TYR A 147 0.62 24.54 1.51
C TYR A 147 -0.18 25.58 2.31
N SER A 148 -0.90 26.49 1.64
CA SER A 148 -1.49 27.67 2.30
C SER A 148 -2.58 27.37 3.32
N VAL A 149 -3.47 26.40 3.05
CA VAL A 149 -4.52 26.02 4.00
C VAL A 149 -3.94 25.37 5.26
N PRO A 150 -3.05 24.36 5.17
CA PRO A 150 -2.34 23.84 6.34
C PRO A 150 -1.57 24.93 7.09
N GLU A 151 -0.75 25.73 6.39
CA GLU A 151 0.09 26.76 7.02
C GLU A 151 -0.74 27.81 7.79
N GLY A 152 -1.90 28.18 7.25
CA GLY A 152 -2.86 29.06 7.92
C GLY A 152 -3.52 28.46 9.18
N LYS A 153 -3.58 27.13 9.30
CA LYS A 153 -4.09 26.42 10.49
C LYS A 153 -2.99 26.19 11.53
N GLN A 154 -1.82 25.75 11.10
CA GLN A 154 -0.68 25.46 11.95
C GLN A 154 0.60 25.83 11.21
N LYS A 155 1.42 26.67 11.85
CA LYS A 155 2.74 27.03 11.31
C LYS A 155 3.61 25.81 11.06
N ASN A 156 4.35 25.85 9.97
CA ASN A 156 5.24 24.82 9.45
C ASN A 156 4.53 23.51 9.06
N SER A 157 3.23 23.55 8.74
CA SER A 157 2.47 22.36 8.36
C SER A 157 2.22 22.23 6.85
N GLY A 158 2.53 23.28 6.07
CA GLY A 158 2.45 23.23 4.61
C GLY A 158 3.46 22.27 3.99
N GLY A 159 2.99 21.51 2.99
CA GLY A 159 3.76 20.58 2.16
C GLY A 159 3.85 21.04 0.70
N LEU A 160 4.81 20.46 -0.01
CA LEU A 160 5.10 20.73 -1.41
C LEU A 160 4.47 19.64 -2.29
N LEU A 161 3.65 20.05 -3.26
CA LEU A 161 3.11 19.13 -4.27
C LEU A 161 4.13 18.95 -5.40
N SER A 162 4.24 17.73 -5.91
CA SER A 162 4.89 17.42 -7.18
C SER A 162 3.97 16.55 -8.05
N ILE A 163 4.00 16.78 -9.36
CA ILE A 163 3.39 15.89 -10.35
C ILE A 163 4.50 15.45 -11.30
N THR A 164 4.73 14.15 -11.39
CA THR A 164 5.87 13.60 -12.14
C THR A 164 5.37 12.58 -13.15
N VAL A 165 5.89 12.65 -14.38
CA VAL A 165 5.58 11.66 -15.41
C VAL A 165 6.51 10.47 -15.27
N ASN A 166 5.96 9.28 -15.07
CA ASN A 166 6.68 8.03 -15.20
C ASN A 166 7.00 7.77 -16.68
N PRO A 167 8.27 7.89 -17.11
CA PRO A 167 8.61 7.72 -18.52
C PRO A 167 8.41 6.28 -18.99
N TYR A 168 8.47 5.30 -18.09
CA TYR A 168 8.41 3.89 -18.44
C TYR A 168 6.98 3.42 -18.74
N THR A 169 5.97 4.04 -18.15
CA THR A 169 4.56 3.61 -18.32
C THR A 169 3.72 4.58 -19.14
N CYS A 170 4.11 5.86 -19.25
CA CYS A 170 3.36 6.84 -20.05
C CYS A 170 3.26 6.40 -21.52
N LYS A 171 2.04 6.36 -22.07
CA LYS A 171 1.80 6.02 -23.48
C LYS A 171 1.49 7.23 -24.37
N GLY A 172 1.45 8.44 -23.79
CA GLY A 172 1.20 9.66 -24.55
C GLY A 172 -0.27 9.87 -24.97
N CYS A 173 -1.26 9.37 -24.22
CA CYS A 173 -2.68 9.58 -24.53
C CYS A 173 -3.16 11.03 -24.34
N MET A 174 -2.46 11.81 -23.50
CA MET A 174 -2.79 13.19 -23.14
C MET A 174 -4.14 13.37 -22.44
N GLU A 175 -4.79 12.32 -21.94
CA GLU A 175 -6.02 12.43 -21.12
C GLU A 175 -5.80 13.36 -19.93
N CYS A 176 -4.64 13.27 -19.28
CA CYS A 176 -4.26 14.16 -18.18
C CYS A 176 -4.16 15.65 -18.57
N VAL A 177 -3.81 15.94 -19.82
CA VAL A 177 -3.80 17.31 -20.37
C VAL A 177 -5.22 17.73 -20.70
N ALA A 178 -6.03 16.84 -21.29
CA ALA A 178 -7.41 17.12 -21.69
C ALA A 178 -8.32 17.47 -20.50
N VAL A 179 -8.11 16.86 -19.34
CA VAL A 179 -8.87 17.14 -18.11
C VAL A 179 -8.34 18.34 -17.30
N CYS A 180 -7.24 18.97 -17.72
CA CYS A 180 -6.62 20.05 -16.96
C CYS A 180 -7.16 21.41 -17.41
N ASP A 181 -8.11 21.96 -16.65
CA ASP A 181 -8.73 23.27 -16.94
C ASP A 181 -7.83 24.48 -16.63
N ASP A 182 -6.76 24.27 -15.85
CA ASP A 182 -5.88 25.34 -15.35
C ASP A 182 -4.64 25.60 -16.23
N ASP A 183 -4.49 24.91 -17.36
CA ASP A 183 -3.27 24.96 -18.19
C ASP A 183 -1.99 24.65 -17.38
N ALA A 184 -2.13 23.75 -16.41
CA ALA A 184 -1.03 23.23 -15.59
C ALA A 184 -0.33 22.03 -16.24
N LEU A 185 -0.90 21.48 -17.32
CA LEU A 185 -0.30 20.41 -18.10
C LEU A 185 -0.36 20.78 -19.58
N ARG A 186 0.78 20.69 -20.27
CA ARG A 186 0.86 20.94 -21.72
C ARG A 186 1.52 19.78 -22.43
N LYS A 187 1.03 19.44 -23.62
CA LYS A 187 1.70 18.46 -24.48
C LYS A 187 3.01 19.05 -25.02
N VAL A 188 4.08 18.26 -24.99
CA VAL A 188 5.37 18.60 -25.58
C VAL A 188 5.92 17.44 -26.40
N THR A 189 6.65 17.75 -27.46
CA THR A 189 7.33 16.75 -28.29
C THR A 189 8.42 16.05 -27.48
N GLN A 190 8.43 14.73 -27.53
CA GLN A 190 9.46 13.92 -26.90
C GLN A 190 10.79 14.07 -27.66
N SER A 191 11.88 14.22 -26.91
CA SER A 191 13.26 14.21 -27.39
C SER A 191 14.13 13.30 -26.52
N GLU A 192 15.35 12.98 -26.95
CA GLU A 192 16.30 12.23 -26.11
C GLU A 192 16.58 12.96 -24.79
N GLU A 193 16.70 14.29 -24.85
CA GLU A 193 16.91 15.14 -23.67
C GLU A 193 15.69 15.10 -22.74
N SER A 194 14.47 15.16 -23.29
CA SER A 194 13.25 15.12 -22.46
C SER A 194 13.06 13.75 -21.80
N ILE A 195 13.38 12.65 -22.49
CA ILE A 195 13.37 11.30 -21.89
C ILE A 195 14.36 11.21 -20.73
N LYS A 196 15.58 11.76 -20.91
CA LYS A 196 16.59 11.77 -19.86
C LYS A 196 16.12 12.56 -18.63
N GLY A 197 15.54 13.74 -18.84
CA GLY A 197 14.94 14.55 -17.77
C GLY A 197 13.83 13.79 -17.03
N LEU A 198 12.88 13.20 -17.76
CA LEU A 198 11.81 12.39 -17.16
C LEU A 198 12.34 11.20 -16.33
N LYS A 199 13.42 10.55 -16.78
CA LYS A 199 14.04 9.44 -16.04
C LYS A 199 14.69 9.94 -14.75
N GLN A 200 15.40 11.05 -14.79
CA GLN A 200 16.00 11.68 -13.61
C GLN A 200 14.92 12.12 -12.61
N ASP A 201 13.87 12.77 -13.09
CA ASP A 201 12.77 13.21 -12.25
C ASP A 201 12.03 12.01 -11.62
N TRP A 202 11.85 10.94 -12.39
CA TRP A 202 11.23 9.72 -11.88
C TRP A 202 12.09 9.02 -10.83
N ASP A 203 13.41 8.96 -11.02
CA ASP A 203 14.34 8.38 -10.04
C ASP A 203 14.30 9.19 -8.73
N PHE A 204 14.29 10.52 -8.82
CA PHE A 204 14.13 11.37 -7.63
C PHE A 204 12.75 11.20 -6.98
N TRP A 205 11.67 11.12 -7.77
CA TRP A 205 10.33 10.83 -7.28
C TRP A 205 10.30 9.51 -6.50
N LEU A 206 10.96 8.45 -7.00
CA LEU A 206 11.03 7.16 -6.31
C LEU A 206 11.75 7.24 -4.96
N GLU A 207 12.74 8.13 -4.80
CA GLU A 207 13.47 8.31 -3.54
C GLU A 207 12.71 9.11 -2.47
N LEU A 208 11.80 10.00 -2.87
CA LEU A 208 10.92 10.72 -1.94
C LEU A 208 10.06 9.73 -1.12
N PRO A 209 9.71 10.03 0.15
CA PRO A 209 8.76 9.20 0.88
C PRO A 209 7.34 9.28 0.29
N THR A 210 6.46 8.36 0.67
CA THR A 210 5.02 8.44 0.35
C THR A 210 4.40 9.69 0.99
N THR A 211 3.28 10.15 0.46
CA THR A 211 2.56 11.30 1.01
C THR A 211 2.14 11.03 2.46
N PRO A 212 2.51 11.89 3.43
CA PRO A 212 2.03 11.75 4.81
C PRO A 212 0.50 11.78 4.90
N GLN A 213 -0.07 10.96 5.79
CA GLN A 213 -1.52 10.81 5.95
C GLN A 213 -2.26 12.14 6.19
N LYS A 214 -1.61 13.13 6.82
CA LYS A 214 -2.17 14.47 7.04
C LYS A 214 -2.53 15.24 5.76
N PHE A 215 -1.97 14.86 4.61
CA PHE A 215 -2.28 15.45 3.31
C PHE A 215 -3.31 14.64 2.51
N ILE A 216 -3.67 13.44 2.96
CA ILE A 216 -4.77 12.65 2.39
C ILE A 216 -6.07 13.23 2.96
N ARG A 217 -6.83 13.94 2.12
CA ARG A 217 -8.00 14.74 2.52
C ARG A 217 -9.29 13.92 2.53
N VAL A 218 -9.21 12.71 3.07
CA VAL A 218 -10.35 11.80 3.25
C VAL A 218 -10.62 11.66 4.74
N ASP A 219 -11.75 12.19 5.18
CA ASP A 219 -12.16 12.14 6.59
C ASP A 219 -12.66 10.74 6.96
N ASN A 220 -13.45 10.13 6.06
CA ASN A 220 -13.94 8.77 6.21
C ASN A 220 -14.11 8.11 4.84
N LEU A 221 -13.26 7.13 4.53
CA LEU A 221 -13.29 6.43 3.24
C LEU A 221 -14.52 5.52 3.09
N GLU A 222 -15.01 4.92 4.19
CA GLU A 222 -16.20 4.05 4.18
C GLU A 222 -17.47 4.85 3.85
N GLU A 223 -17.57 6.04 4.42
CA GLU A 223 -18.70 6.96 4.23
C GLU A 223 -18.52 7.90 3.03
N ARG A 224 -17.37 7.81 2.34
CA ARG A 224 -17.00 8.62 1.18
C ARG A 224 -16.97 10.13 1.48
N ILE A 225 -16.50 10.49 2.67
CA ILE A 225 -16.42 11.87 3.15
C ILE A 225 -15.03 12.42 2.86
N GLY A 226 -14.97 13.50 2.09
CA GLY A 226 -13.73 14.21 1.74
C GLY A 226 -13.41 14.15 0.24
N ALA A 227 -12.15 14.44 -0.08
CA ALA A 227 -11.60 14.46 -1.43
C ALA A 227 -10.96 13.10 -1.76
N LEU A 228 -11.75 12.20 -2.34
CA LEU A 228 -11.37 10.79 -2.55
C LEU A 228 -10.17 10.62 -3.48
N GLU A 229 -10.02 11.50 -4.46
CA GLU A 229 -8.88 11.53 -5.39
C GLU A 229 -7.53 11.69 -4.68
N THR A 230 -7.53 12.18 -3.44
CA THR A 230 -6.30 12.34 -2.66
C THR A 230 -5.74 11.03 -2.13
N ILE A 231 -6.52 9.92 -2.10
CA ILE A 231 -5.96 8.59 -1.78
C ILE A 231 -4.86 8.18 -2.77
N LEU A 232 -4.91 8.69 -4.00
CA LEU A 232 -3.94 8.44 -5.06
C LEU A 232 -2.62 9.20 -4.87
N LEU A 233 -2.50 10.05 -3.85
CA LEU A 233 -1.22 10.65 -3.45
C LEU A 233 -0.36 9.68 -2.64
N ASP A 234 -0.94 8.63 -2.08
CA ASP A 234 -0.16 7.55 -1.46
C ASP A 234 0.45 6.65 -2.54
N LYS A 235 1.76 6.42 -2.47
CA LYS A 235 2.50 5.64 -3.48
C LYS A 235 2.09 4.18 -3.53
N ASN A 236 1.76 3.57 -2.39
CA ASN A 236 1.35 2.18 -2.32
C ASN A 236 -0.05 2.01 -2.91
N VAL A 237 -0.95 2.97 -2.65
CA VAL A 237 -2.29 3.02 -3.23
C VAL A 237 -2.25 3.28 -4.74
N TYR A 238 -1.49 4.29 -5.17
CA TYR A 238 -1.37 4.61 -6.60
C TYR A 238 -0.67 3.49 -7.39
N GLY A 239 0.37 2.89 -6.82
CA GLY A 239 1.13 1.79 -7.43
C GLY A 239 0.49 0.40 -7.27
N ALA A 240 -0.72 0.32 -6.72
CA ALA A 240 -1.45 -0.93 -6.48
C ALA A 240 -1.83 -1.69 -7.77
N LEU A 241 -1.84 -0.99 -8.90
CA LEU A 241 -1.91 -1.58 -10.23
C LEU A 241 -0.73 -1.02 -11.02
N ALA A 242 0.28 -1.84 -11.31
CA ALA A 242 1.37 -1.38 -12.16
C ALA A 242 0.89 -1.28 -13.62
N SER A 243 1.55 -0.42 -14.38
CA SER A 243 1.34 -0.35 -15.83
C SER A 243 2.57 -0.84 -16.58
N GLY A 244 2.67 -0.57 -17.88
CA GLY A 244 3.65 -1.22 -18.76
C GLY A 244 3.09 -2.46 -19.47
N ASP A 245 1.78 -2.68 -19.38
CA ASP A 245 1.04 -3.71 -20.10
C ASP A 245 0.66 -3.30 -21.54
N GLY A 246 0.00 -4.23 -22.25
CA GLY A 246 -0.37 -4.10 -23.66
C GLY A 246 -1.66 -3.35 -23.97
N ALA A 247 -2.31 -2.67 -23.01
CA ALA A 247 -3.56 -1.94 -23.31
C ALA A 247 -3.35 -0.80 -24.30
N CYS A 248 -4.43 -0.43 -24.99
CA CYS A 248 -4.45 0.72 -25.90
C CYS A 248 -4.03 2.02 -25.19
N VAL A 249 -3.51 2.96 -25.98
CA VAL A 249 -3.25 4.34 -25.53
C VAL A 249 -4.59 4.99 -25.16
N GLY A 250 -4.76 5.42 -23.91
CA GLY A 250 -6.02 6.02 -23.45
C GLY A 250 -7.12 5.02 -23.06
N CYS A 251 -6.77 3.77 -22.74
CA CYS A 251 -7.75 2.74 -22.40
C CYS A 251 -8.52 3.06 -21.10
N SER A 252 -9.82 3.37 -21.20
CA SER A 252 -10.67 3.71 -20.05
C SER A 252 -10.94 2.53 -19.10
N GLU A 253 -10.91 1.28 -19.58
CA GLU A 253 -11.02 0.09 -18.71
C GLU A 253 -9.97 0.14 -17.59
N LYS A 254 -8.74 0.56 -17.93
CA LYS A 254 -7.64 0.61 -16.97
C LYS A 254 -7.84 1.68 -15.92
N THR A 255 -8.33 2.86 -16.29
CA THR A 255 -8.64 3.92 -15.32
C THR A 255 -9.63 3.39 -14.28
N VAL A 256 -10.73 2.75 -14.72
CA VAL A 256 -11.73 2.18 -13.81
C VAL A 256 -11.12 1.12 -12.89
N LEU A 257 -10.32 0.20 -13.43
CA LEU A 257 -9.69 -0.86 -12.63
C LEU A 257 -8.61 -0.33 -11.69
N HIS A 258 -7.85 0.68 -12.08
CA HIS A 258 -6.87 1.35 -11.22
C HIS A 258 -7.56 1.99 -10.02
N LEU A 259 -8.63 2.76 -10.25
CA LEU A 259 -9.41 3.38 -9.17
C LEU A 259 -10.04 2.35 -8.24
N PHE A 260 -10.58 1.25 -8.79
CA PHE A 260 -11.12 0.16 -7.98
C PHE A 260 -10.04 -0.48 -7.10
N VAL A 261 -8.90 -0.83 -7.67
CA VAL A 261 -7.78 -1.46 -6.97
C VAL A 261 -7.20 -0.52 -5.91
N ALA A 262 -6.99 0.76 -6.25
CA ALA A 262 -6.51 1.78 -5.33
C ALA A 262 -7.46 1.95 -4.14
N THR A 263 -8.77 1.98 -4.38
CA THR A 263 -9.78 2.07 -3.31
C THR A 263 -9.70 0.85 -2.38
N MET A 264 -9.55 -0.36 -2.93
CA MET A 264 -9.42 -1.57 -2.13
C MET A 264 -8.13 -1.56 -1.28
N GLU A 265 -7.00 -1.14 -1.83
CA GLU A 265 -5.76 -0.98 -1.05
C GLU A 265 -5.92 0.05 0.07
N ALA A 266 -6.46 1.23 -0.23
CA ALA A 266 -6.67 2.29 0.75
C ALA A 266 -7.60 1.87 1.90
N LEU A 267 -8.59 1.02 1.63
CA LEU A 267 -9.46 0.44 2.66
C LEU A 267 -8.77 -0.65 3.48
N MET A 268 -7.99 -1.53 2.83
CA MET A 268 -7.45 -2.72 3.48
C MET A 268 -6.19 -2.44 4.31
N GLN A 269 -5.32 -1.52 3.88
CA GLN A 269 -4.04 -1.27 4.57
C GLN A 269 -4.22 -0.88 6.04
N PRO A 270 -5.04 0.13 6.41
CA PRO A 270 -5.20 0.53 7.81
C PRO A 270 -5.85 -0.57 8.66
N ARG A 271 -6.77 -1.35 8.07
CA ARG A 271 -7.43 -2.48 8.75
C ARG A 271 -6.41 -3.56 9.10
N VAL A 272 -5.51 -3.89 8.19
CA VAL A 272 -4.45 -4.87 8.41
C VAL A 272 -3.44 -4.37 9.45
N GLU A 273 -3.04 -3.10 9.40
CA GLU A 273 -2.12 -2.51 10.39
C GLU A 273 -2.68 -2.63 11.82
N LYS A 274 -3.93 -2.17 12.04
CA LYS A 274 -4.62 -2.30 13.32
C LYS A 274 -4.75 -3.76 13.76
N HIS A 275 -5.00 -4.67 12.83
CA HIS A 275 -5.09 -6.10 13.14
C HIS A 275 -3.74 -6.69 13.54
N VAL A 276 -2.64 -6.27 12.90
CA VAL A 276 -1.28 -6.70 13.26
C VAL A 276 -0.91 -6.21 14.66
N GLU A 277 -1.26 -4.98 15.02
CA GLU A 277 -1.08 -4.45 16.38
C GLU A 277 -1.84 -5.28 17.41
N TYR A 278 -3.12 -5.56 17.14
CA TYR A 278 -3.94 -6.42 17.98
C TYR A 278 -3.35 -7.84 18.13
N LEU A 279 -2.86 -8.45 17.05
CA LEU A 279 -2.18 -9.74 17.11
C LEU A 279 -0.90 -9.69 17.95
N ASN A 280 -0.14 -8.60 17.88
CA ASN A 280 1.06 -8.42 18.69
C ASN A 280 0.72 -8.36 20.19
N ASP A 281 -0.30 -7.59 20.57
CA ASP A 281 -0.78 -7.55 21.96
C ASP A 281 -1.24 -8.93 22.43
N LEU A 282 -2.08 -9.60 21.64
CA LEU A 282 -2.61 -10.92 21.98
C LEU A 282 -1.50 -11.97 22.16
N ILE A 283 -0.47 -11.94 21.29
CA ILE A 283 0.71 -12.80 21.41
C ILE A 283 1.45 -12.52 22.71
N GLN A 284 1.74 -11.25 23.03
CA GLN A 284 2.46 -10.87 24.25
C GLN A 284 1.70 -11.27 25.52
N ARG A 285 0.38 -11.06 25.53
CA ARG A 285 -0.48 -11.47 26.64
C ARG A 285 -0.48 -12.99 26.82
N LEU A 286 -0.58 -13.75 25.73
CA LEU A 286 -0.56 -15.21 25.79
C LEU A 286 0.80 -15.75 26.24
N GLU A 287 1.91 -15.16 25.79
CA GLU A 287 3.25 -15.50 26.28
C GLU A 287 3.38 -15.28 27.79
N LYS A 288 2.95 -14.10 28.26
CA LYS A 288 2.97 -13.77 29.69
C LYS A 288 2.06 -14.69 30.49
N HIS A 289 0.87 -15.02 29.98
CA HIS A 289 -0.05 -15.95 30.63
C HIS A 289 0.56 -17.34 30.80
N ILE A 290 1.22 -17.87 29.77
CA ILE A 290 1.91 -19.15 29.83
C ILE A 290 3.05 -19.09 30.87
N GLN A 291 3.87 -18.03 30.86
CA GLN A 291 4.96 -17.87 31.80
C GLN A 291 4.47 -17.80 33.25
N ILE A 292 3.41 -17.02 33.52
CA ILE A 292 2.85 -16.89 34.88
C ILE A 292 2.32 -18.23 35.37
N LYS A 293 1.50 -18.94 34.58
CA LYS A 293 0.97 -20.26 35.00
C LYS A 293 2.07 -21.31 35.24
N LEU A 294 3.18 -21.25 34.51
CA LEU A 294 4.32 -22.13 34.75
C LEU A 294 5.01 -21.81 36.09
N VAL A 295 5.06 -20.53 36.48
CA VAL A 295 5.67 -20.08 37.74
C VAL A 295 4.72 -20.18 38.93
N GLU A 296 3.41 -20.05 38.75
CA GLU A 296 2.40 -20.23 39.82
C GLU A 296 2.42 -21.63 40.46
N ASN A 297 2.95 -22.62 39.74
CA ASN A 297 3.16 -23.97 40.27
C ASN A 297 4.43 -24.08 41.15
N VAL A 298 5.22 -23.01 41.28
CA VAL A 298 6.32 -22.87 42.22
C VAL A 298 5.82 -22.05 43.41
N ASP A 299 5.51 -22.70 44.53
CA ASP A 299 4.95 -22.03 45.72
C ASP A 299 6.03 -21.24 46.48
N VAL A 300 6.26 -19.99 46.07
CA VAL A 300 7.24 -19.06 46.69
C VAL A 300 6.72 -18.40 47.98
N SER A 301 5.52 -18.75 48.46
CA SER A 301 4.90 -18.09 49.61
C SER A 301 5.38 -18.62 50.97
N ASP A 302 6.05 -19.76 50.99
CA ASP A 302 6.71 -20.31 52.18
C ASP A 302 8.08 -19.66 52.39
N THR A 303 8.08 -18.59 53.19
CA THR A 303 9.29 -17.83 53.54
C THR A 303 10.32 -18.69 54.27
N ASP A 304 9.91 -19.74 54.99
CA ASP A 304 10.81 -20.64 55.71
C ASP A 304 11.50 -21.64 54.77
N ALA A 305 10.77 -22.16 53.77
CA ALA A 305 11.35 -22.98 52.71
C ALA A 305 12.31 -22.17 51.82
N MET A 306 11.94 -20.93 51.48
CA MET A 306 12.81 -20.05 50.70
C MET A 306 14.08 -19.66 51.46
N ALA A 307 13.99 -19.36 52.76
CA ALA A 307 15.16 -19.06 53.58
C ALA A 307 16.15 -20.25 53.64
N LYS A 308 15.63 -21.48 53.73
CA LYS A 308 16.45 -22.71 53.69
C LYS A 308 17.14 -22.90 52.34
N VAL A 309 16.43 -22.73 51.22
CA VAL A 309 17.01 -22.85 49.87
C VAL A 309 18.11 -21.81 49.65
N VAL A 310 17.91 -20.56 50.10
CA VAL A 310 18.90 -19.49 49.98
C VAL A 310 20.12 -19.71 50.89
N GLN A 311 19.93 -20.21 52.13
CA GLN A 311 21.04 -20.56 53.03
C GLN A 311 21.91 -21.70 52.48
N GLU A 312 21.29 -22.74 51.93
CA GLU A 312 21.98 -23.88 51.34
C GLU A 312 22.73 -23.52 50.04
N MET A 313 22.35 -22.43 49.37
CA MET A 313 22.97 -21.95 48.13
C MET A 313 24.09 -20.90 48.35
N SER A 314 24.55 -20.70 49.58
CA SER A 314 25.56 -19.69 49.95
C SER A 314 26.87 -19.71 49.13
N ASN A 315 27.18 -20.79 48.40
CA ASN A 315 28.40 -20.96 47.60
C ASN A 315 28.16 -21.28 46.10
N SER A 316 26.95 -21.11 45.55
CA SER A 316 26.65 -21.39 44.13
C SER A 316 25.71 -20.36 43.51
N ASP A 317 25.86 -20.07 42.22
CA ASP A 317 25.01 -19.12 41.50
C ASP A 317 23.52 -19.47 41.61
N LEU A 318 22.71 -18.48 42.00
CA LEU A 318 21.26 -18.63 42.12
C LEU A 318 20.62 -18.70 40.73
N THR A 319 20.24 -19.90 40.30
CA THR A 319 19.49 -20.12 39.06
C THR A 319 18.05 -20.53 39.36
N LEU A 320 17.11 -20.10 38.53
CA LEU A 320 15.69 -20.45 38.63
C LEU A 320 15.47 -21.98 38.60
N SER A 321 16.24 -22.71 37.80
CA SER A 321 16.24 -24.17 37.76
C SER A 321 16.74 -24.82 39.05
N GLY A 322 17.74 -24.22 39.71
CA GLY A 322 18.29 -24.70 40.98
C GLY A 322 17.33 -24.50 42.16
N ILE A 323 16.61 -23.38 42.17
CA ILE A 323 15.57 -23.08 43.17
C ILE A 323 14.36 -24.00 42.96
N ALA A 324 13.84 -24.08 41.72
CA ALA A 324 12.68 -24.90 41.39
C ALA A 324 12.90 -26.39 41.75
N GLY A 325 14.02 -26.98 41.34
CA GLY A 325 14.29 -28.41 41.61
C GLY A 325 14.50 -28.76 43.09
N ARG A 326 14.76 -27.77 43.97
CA ARG A 326 14.82 -27.97 45.43
C ARG A 326 13.49 -27.71 46.12
N MET A 327 12.73 -26.72 45.67
CA MET A 327 11.37 -26.50 46.15
C MET A 327 10.47 -27.70 45.84
N GLU A 328 10.63 -28.32 44.67
CA GLU A 328 9.95 -29.57 44.30
C GLU A 328 10.20 -30.72 45.31
N LYS A 329 11.40 -30.79 45.90
CA LYS A 329 11.75 -31.81 46.91
C LYS A 329 11.13 -31.53 48.29
N LEU A 330 10.82 -30.27 48.61
CA LEU A 330 10.37 -29.84 49.93
C LEU A 330 8.86 -29.86 50.11
N GLN A 331 8.08 -29.50 49.08
CA GLN A 331 6.63 -29.32 49.20
C GLN A 331 5.78 -30.24 48.31
N GLY A 332 6.40 -30.97 47.37
CA GLY A 332 5.66 -31.74 46.35
C GLY A 332 5.04 -30.84 45.29
N THR A 333 4.87 -31.37 44.07
CA THR A 333 4.41 -30.59 42.91
C THR A 333 2.88 -30.60 42.80
N LYS A 334 2.29 -29.45 42.43
CA LYS A 334 1.09 -29.49 41.58
C LYS A 334 1.58 -29.83 40.16
N PRO A 335 1.15 -30.96 39.58
CA PRO A 335 1.58 -31.31 38.24
C PRO A 335 1.09 -30.23 37.25
N ILE A 336 2.00 -29.76 36.40
CA ILE A 336 1.64 -28.90 35.28
C ILE A 336 0.67 -29.69 34.40
N ASP A 337 -0.47 -29.09 34.09
CA ASP A 337 -1.40 -29.64 33.10
C ASP A 337 -0.72 -29.67 31.72
N GLN A 338 -0.25 -30.86 31.34
CA GLN A 338 0.47 -31.09 30.09
C GLN A 338 -0.42 -30.85 28.87
N GLU A 339 -1.71 -31.13 28.99
CA GLU A 339 -2.67 -30.94 27.90
C GLU A 339 -2.91 -29.45 27.67
N TRP A 340 -3.12 -28.70 28.75
CA TRP A 340 -3.18 -27.24 28.71
C TRP A 340 -1.91 -26.64 28.11
N LEU A 341 -0.72 -27.01 28.60
CA LEU A 341 0.54 -26.43 28.14
C LEU A 341 0.76 -26.69 26.64
N ARG A 342 0.47 -27.91 26.18
CA ARG A 342 0.52 -28.25 24.76
C ARG A 342 -0.44 -27.40 23.94
N ARG A 343 -1.69 -27.23 24.40
CA ARG A 343 -2.71 -26.43 23.72
C ARG A 343 -2.32 -24.95 23.66
N ALA A 344 -1.90 -24.36 24.77
CA ALA A 344 -1.51 -22.96 24.87
C ALA A 344 -0.28 -22.63 24.01
N THR A 345 0.74 -23.49 24.02
CA THR A 345 1.94 -23.32 23.18
C THR A 345 1.64 -23.48 21.68
N GLN A 346 0.74 -24.40 21.32
CA GLN A 346 0.26 -24.53 19.94
C GLN A 346 -0.55 -23.31 19.49
N LEU A 347 -1.43 -22.76 20.34
CA LEU A 347 -2.15 -21.52 20.06
C LEU A 347 -1.19 -20.36 19.82
N LEU A 348 -0.18 -20.20 20.68
CA LEU A 348 0.85 -19.18 20.53
C LEU A 348 1.61 -19.33 19.20
N ALA A 349 2.01 -20.55 18.84
CA ALA A 349 2.68 -20.81 17.57
C ALA A 349 1.79 -20.45 16.36
N LYS A 350 0.49 -20.77 16.42
CA LYS A 350 -0.48 -20.42 15.38
C LYS A 350 -0.68 -18.90 15.27
N LEU A 351 -0.77 -18.18 16.39
CA LEU A 351 -0.87 -16.71 16.39
C LEU A 351 0.38 -16.06 15.78
N LYS A 352 1.59 -16.52 16.15
CA LYS A 352 2.84 -16.05 15.54
C LYS A 352 2.88 -16.30 14.03
N ASN A 353 2.41 -17.47 13.59
CA ASN A 353 2.28 -17.78 12.17
C ASN A 353 1.23 -16.89 11.47
N LEU A 354 0.09 -16.63 12.12
CA LEU A 354 -0.94 -15.74 11.59
C LEU A 354 -0.42 -14.32 11.43
N ARG A 355 0.26 -13.78 12.45
CA ARG A 355 0.93 -12.48 12.34
C ARG A 355 1.93 -12.46 11.18
N TRP A 356 2.77 -13.49 11.07
CA TRP A 356 3.73 -13.60 9.96
C TRP A 356 3.04 -13.56 8.60
N LYS A 357 1.87 -14.20 8.44
CA LYS A 357 1.09 -14.15 7.18
C LYS A 357 0.62 -12.73 6.84
N TYR A 358 0.28 -11.90 7.84
CA TYR A 358 -0.13 -10.51 7.61
C TYR A 358 1.03 -9.56 7.36
N THR A 359 2.22 -9.80 7.94
CA THR A 359 3.36 -8.86 7.82
C THR A 359 4.33 -9.20 6.70
N THR A 360 4.71 -10.47 6.58
CA THR A 360 5.79 -10.91 5.69
C THR A 360 5.25 -11.89 4.67
N GLY A 361 4.60 -12.96 5.13
CA GLY A 361 4.05 -13.99 4.27
C GLY A 361 5.09 -14.60 3.32
N THR A 362 4.61 -15.32 2.32
CA THR A 362 5.48 -15.97 1.32
C THR A 362 6.11 -14.96 0.36
N THR A 363 5.45 -13.83 0.10
CA THR A 363 5.85 -12.81 -0.88
C THR A 363 6.74 -11.71 -0.29
N GLY A 364 6.92 -11.68 1.03
CA GLY A 364 7.57 -10.56 1.73
C GLY A 364 6.68 -9.34 1.94
N ARG A 365 5.44 -9.34 1.42
CA ARG A 365 4.48 -8.23 1.49
C ARG A 365 3.27 -8.51 2.39
N GLY A 366 3.30 -9.62 3.12
CA GLY A 366 2.18 -10.04 3.95
C GLY A 366 1.02 -10.59 3.14
N ARG A 367 -0.20 -10.40 3.66
CA ARG A 367 -1.43 -10.92 3.06
C ARG A 367 -1.89 -9.96 1.97
N SER A 368 -2.31 -10.52 0.83
CA SER A 368 -2.85 -9.72 -0.27
C SER A 368 -4.18 -9.06 0.09
N SER A 369 -4.41 -7.86 -0.43
CA SER A 369 -5.59 -7.04 -0.23
C SER A 369 -6.84 -7.54 -0.95
N MET A 370 -6.71 -8.37 -1.99
CA MET A 370 -7.83 -8.90 -2.76
C MET A 370 -7.43 -10.17 -3.55
N GLY A 371 -8.43 -10.92 -4.01
CA GLY A 371 -8.26 -11.97 -5.02
C GLY A 371 -8.98 -11.61 -6.31
N TRP A 372 -8.34 -11.84 -7.47
CA TRP A 372 -8.83 -11.36 -8.76
C TRP A 372 -9.07 -12.47 -9.78
N LEU A 373 -10.30 -12.60 -10.25
CA LEU A 373 -10.73 -13.59 -11.23
C LEU A 373 -11.21 -12.86 -12.48
N ASN A 374 -10.43 -12.93 -13.55
CA ASN A 374 -10.69 -12.19 -14.77
C ASN A 374 -11.29 -13.10 -15.84
N ALA A 375 -12.37 -12.67 -16.47
CA ALA A 375 -12.89 -13.28 -17.68
C ALA A 375 -11.96 -13.00 -18.87
N THR A 376 -12.01 -13.84 -19.90
CA THR A 376 -11.31 -13.57 -21.15
C THR A 376 -11.87 -12.31 -21.82
N GLY A 377 -11.02 -11.42 -22.32
CA GLY A 377 -11.41 -10.15 -22.95
C GLY A 377 -10.23 -9.17 -22.95
N CYS A 378 -10.49 -7.89 -23.24
CA CYS A 378 -9.44 -6.86 -23.21
C CYS A 378 -8.67 -6.89 -21.88
N THR A 379 -9.39 -6.88 -20.76
CA THR A 379 -8.82 -6.92 -19.40
C THR A 379 -7.88 -8.09 -19.13
N SER A 380 -8.14 -9.28 -19.68
CA SER A 380 -7.20 -10.40 -19.58
C SER A 380 -6.07 -10.28 -20.59
N VAL A 381 -6.34 -9.77 -21.80
CA VAL A 381 -5.32 -9.65 -22.84
C VAL A 381 -4.23 -8.69 -22.41
N TRP A 382 -4.56 -7.45 -22.06
CA TRP A 382 -3.55 -6.53 -21.54
C TRP A 382 -3.07 -6.96 -20.15
N GLY A 383 -3.93 -7.55 -19.31
CA GLY A 383 -3.58 -7.99 -17.97
C GLY A 383 -2.66 -9.21 -17.86
N SER A 384 -2.58 -10.05 -18.90
CA SER A 384 -1.80 -11.30 -18.83
C SER A 384 -1.07 -11.69 -20.12
N THR A 385 -0.71 -10.72 -20.98
CA THR A 385 0.16 -11.00 -22.12
C THR A 385 1.59 -11.26 -21.65
N TYR A 386 2.04 -12.52 -21.72
CA TYR A 386 3.38 -12.90 -21.30
C TYR A 386 4.47 -12.07 -22.03
N PRO A 387 5.50 -11.56 -21.33
CA PRO A 387 5.80 -11.77 -19.91
C PRO A 387 5.25 -10.70 -18.97
N PHE A 388 4.34 -9.82 -19.39
CA PHE A 388 3.96 -8.60 -18.67
C PHE A 388 2.68 -8.79 -17.82
N ASN A 389 2.84 -8.68 -16.49
CA ASN A 389 1.78 -8.75 -15.50
C ASN A 389 1.71 -7.43 -14.71
N PRO A 390 0.59 -6.68 -14.75
CA PRO A 390 0.42 -5.45 -13.99
C PRO A 390 -0.02 -5.65 -12.53
N TYR A 391 -0.44 -6.86 -12.13
CA TYR A 391 -1.08 -7.08 -10.85
C TYR A 391 -0.08 -7.51 -9.74
N PRO A 392 -0.09 -6.87 -8.55
CA PRO A 392 0.70 -7.28 -7.39
C PRO A 392 0.03 -8.33 -6.50
N PHE A 393 -1.22 -8.69 -6.78
CA PHE A 393 -2.06 -9.61 -6.01
C PHE A 393 -2.40 -10.88 -6.82
N PRO A 394 -2.90 -11.95 -6.18
CA PRO A 394 -3.33 -13.16 -6.87
C PRO A 394 -4.37 -12.86 -7.95
N TRP A 395 -3.99 -13.13 -9.19
CA TRP A 395 -4.79 -12.92 -10.38
C TRP A 395 -4.87 -14.22 -11.17
N ALA A 396 -6.06 -14.56 -11.66
CA ALA A 396 -6.25 -15.72 -12.53
C ALA A 396 -7.27 -15.41 -13.63
N ASN A 397 -7.02 -15.96 -14.81
CA ASN A 397 -7.99 -16.09 -15.90
C ASN A 397 -8.16 -17.57 -16.22
N HIS A 398 -9.40 -18.02 -16.33
CA HIS A 398 -9.73 -19.39 -16.68
C HIS A 398 -10.37 -19.44 -18.08
N LEU A 399 -11.65 -19.09 -18.20
CA LEU A 399 -12.35 -19.01 -19.49
C LEU A 399 -13.09 -17.67 -19.63
N PHE A 400 -13.72 -17.50 -20.79
CA PHE A 400 -14.47 -16.28 -21.10
C PHE A 400 -15.70 -16.10 -20.20
N GLN A 401 -16.40 -17.19 -19.89
CA GLN A 401 -17.74 -17.14 -19.31
C GLN A 401 -17.80 -17.27 -17.78
N ASP A 402 -16.73 -17.71 -17.11
CA ASP A 402 -16.86 -18.33 -15.78
C ASP A 402 -16.15 -17.63 -14.62
N SER A 403 -15.65 -16.41 -14.82
CA SER A 403 -14.97 -15.65 -13.75
C SER A 403 -15.82 -15.47 -12.49
N ALA A 404 -17.14 -15.25 -12.64
CA ALA A 404 -18.07 -15.17 -11.52
C ALA A 404 -18.19 -16.49 -10.73
N SER A 405 -18.30 -17.63 -11.43
CA SER A 405 -18.37 -18.96 -10.81
C SER A 405 -17.05 -19.34 -10.14
N MET A 406 -15.91 -19.03 -10.78
CA MET A 406 -14.58 -19.18 -10.21
C MET A 406 -14.43 -18.37 -8.92
N ALA A 407 -14.87 -17.12 -8.92
CA ALA A 407 -14.82 -16.24 -7.76
C ALA A 407 -15.62 -16.82 -6.58
N MET A 408 -16.79 -17.41 -6.82
CA MET A 408 -17.57 -18.08 -5.76
C MET A 408 -16.83 -19.27 -5.12
N GLY A 409 -16.07 -20.04 -5.91
CA GLY A 409 -15.28 -21.18 -5.41
C GLY A 409 -14.06 -20.72 -4.62
N ILE A 410 -13.32 -19.74 -5.17
CA ILE A 410 -12.16 -19.14 -4.50
C ILE A 410 -12.57 -18.43 -3.21
N PHE A 411 -13.73 -17.77 -3.19
CA PHE A 411 -14.30 -17.17 -1.99
C PHE A 411 -14.46 -18.18 -0.84
N GLU A 412 -15.07 -19.35 -1.09
CA GLU A 412 -15.23 -20.37 -0.03
C GLU A 412 -13.89 -20.86 0.50
N GLY A 413 -12.94 -21.15 -0.40
CA GLY A 413 -11.60 -21.56 -0.01
C GLY A 413 -10.86 -20.48 0.78
N HIS A 414 -11.00 -19.22 0.37
CA HIS A 414 -10.42 -18.08 1.07
C HIS A 414 -11.03 -17.92 2.48
N MET A 415 -12.36 -17.96 2.58
CA MET A 415 -13.08 -17.81 3.84
C MET A 415 -12.79 -18.93 4.83
N ALA A 416 -12.60 -20.16 4.36
CA ALA A 416 -12.14 -21.26 5.22
C ALA A 416 -10.77 -20.94 5.86
N LYS A 417 -9.85 -20.30 5.11
CA LYS A 417 -8.56 -19.85 5.64
C LYS A 417 -8.65 -18.63 6.55
N MET A 418 -9.65 -17.77 6.37
CA MET A 418 -9.95 -16.69 7.31
C MET A 418 -10.46 -17.27 8.64
N ALA A 419 -11.37 -18.25 8.56
CA ALA A 419 -11.95 -18.91 9.73
C ALA A 419 -10.89 -19.59 10.60
N ASP A 420 -9.89 -20.24 10.01
CA ASP A 420 -8.74 -20.80 10.74
C ASP A 420 -8.01 -19.75 11.60
N GLY A 421 -7.85 -18.54 11.07
CA GLY A 421 -7.21 -17.41 11.76
C GLY A 421 -8.06 -16.88 12.90
N PHE A 422 -9.33 -16.56 12.62
CA PHE A 422 -10.26 -16.03 13.62
C PHE A 422 -10.56 -17.04 14.74
N ARG A 423 -10.69 -18.32 14.41
CA ARG A 423 -10.75 -19.41 15.40
C ARG A 423 -9.55 -19.38 16.33
N THR A 424 -8.35 -19.21 15.79
CA THR A 424 -7.11 -19.17 16.60
C THR A 424 -7.13 -17.99 17.56
N ILE A 425 -7.57 -16.82 17.09
CA ILE A 425 -7.71 -15.61 17.90
C ILE A 425 -8.72 -15.82 19.03
N ARG A 426 -9.95 -16.23 18.72
CA ARG A 426 -11.01 -16.42 19.72
C ARG A 426 -10.65 -17.49 20.75
N LEU A 427 -9.98 -18.57 20.35
CA LEU A 427 -9.48 -19.58 21.29
C LEU A 427 -8.40 -19.01 22.22
N ALA A 428 -7.52 -18.14 21.73
CA ALA A 428 -6.53 -17.49 22.57
C ALA A 428 -7.16 -16.49 23.54
N GLU A 429 -8.19 -15.75 23.13
CA GLU A 429 -8.96 -14.88 24.01
C GLU A 429 -9.68 -15.67 25.10
N LEU A 430 -10.38 -16.75 24.75
CA LEU A 430 -11.04 -17.64 25.71
C LEU A 430 -10.06 -18.25 26.72
N GLU A 431 -8.85 -18.61 26.27
CA GLU A 431 -7.79 -19.11 27.15
C GLU A 431 -7.30 -18.03 28.11
N LEU A 432 -7.05 -16.81 27.61
CA LEU A 432 -6.63 -15.67 28.42
C LEU A 432 -7.68 -15.25 29.46
N GLU A 433 -8.96 -15.39 29.12
CA GLU A 433 -10.08 -15.13 30.03
C GLU A 433 -10.37 -16.28 30.99
N GLY A 434 -9.72 -17.44 30.83
CA GLY A 434 -10.00 -18.65 31.60
C GLY A 434 -11.38 -19.26 31.36
N LYS A 435 -12.02 -18.93 30.23
CA LYS A 435 -13.38 -19.35 29.86
C LYS A 435 -13.43 -20.52 28.88
N TYR A 436 -12.27 -20.96 28.36
CA TYR A 436 -12.25 -22.07 27.42
C TYR A 436 -12.72 -23.38 28.08
N ASN A 437 -13.79 -23.94 27.54
CA ASN A 437 -14.36 -25.24 27.89
C ASN A 437 -14.38 -26.14 26.64
N PRO A 438 -13.61 -27.24 26.59
CA PRO A 438 -13.56 -28.14 25.44
C PRO A 438 -14.94 -28.69 25.03
N ALA A 439 -15.79 -29.05 25.99
CA ALA A 439 -17.08 -29.68 25.72
C ALA A 439 -18.07 -28.75 25.00
N GLU A 440 -17.92 -27.43 25.19
CA GLU A 440 -18.75 -26.40 24.57
C GLU A 440 -18.11 -25.83 23.30
N HIS A 441 -16.82 -25.49 23.38
CA HIS A 441 -16.15 -24.71 22.33
C HIS A 441 -15.62 -25.58 21.19
N ASP A 442 -15.20 -26.83 21.44
CA ASP A 442 -14.66 -27.66 20.36
C ASP A 442 -15.71 -28.02 19.31
N PRO A 443 -16.96 -28.37 19.67
CA PRO A 443 -18.03 -28.56 18.69
C PRO A 443 -18.31 -27.28 17.88
N TYR A 444 -18.36 -26.12 18.54
CA TYR A 444 -18.56 -24.83 17.87
C TYR A 444 -17.46 -24.56 16.85
N PHE A 445 -16.19 -24.68 17.25
CA PHE A 445 -15.05 -24.37 16.39
C PHE A 445 -14.74 -25.44 15.34
N THR A 446 -15.32 -26.64 15.46
CA THR A 446 -15.23 -27.69 14.44
C THR A 446 -15.96 -27.28 13.15
N TYR A 447 -17.08 -26.55 13.28
CA TYR A 447 -17.90 -26.10 12.15
C TYR A 447 -17.87 -24.59 11.94
N PHE A 448 -16.92 -23.90 12.57
CA PHE A 448 -16.76 -22.45 12.46
C PHE A 448 -16.37 -22.05 11.03
N ASN A 449 -17.15 -21.15 10.47
CA ASN A 449 -17.07 -20.68 9.09
C ASN A 449 -17.53 -19.23 8.99
N TRP A 450 -17.53 -18.68 7.77
CA TRP A 450 -17.75 -17.27 7.52
C TRP A 450 -19.15 -16.76 7.90
N HIS A 451 -20.16 -17.62 8.01
CA HIS A 451 -21.49 -17.21 8.48
C HIS A 451 -21.50 -16.80 9.96
N GLN A 452 -20.42 -17.08 10.70
CA GLN A 452 -20.26 -16.76 12.12
C GLN A 452 -19.22 -15.66 12.38
N PHE A 453 -18.75 -14.99 11.32
CA PHE A 453 -17.83 -13.87 11.45
C PHE A 453 -18.55 -12.64 12.01
N THR A 454 -17.84 -11.85 12.82
CA THR A 454 -18.31 -10.51 13.20
C THR A 454 -18.15 -9.53 12.05
N ASP A 455 -18.77 -8.35 12.16
CA ASP A 455 -18.63 -7.30 11.15
C ASP A 455 -17.16 -6.85 11.01
N GLU A 456 -16.42 -6.76 12.11
CA GLU A 456 -14.99 -6.41 12.09
C GLU A 456 -14.14 -7.49 11.41
N GLU A 457 -14.44 -8.77 11.67
CA GLU A 457 -13.78 -9.90 11.00
C GLU A 457 -14.07 -9.89 9.49
N TRP A 458 -15.28 -9.50 9.09
CA TRP A 458 -15.63 -9.31 7.68
C TRP A 458 -14.84 -8.21 7.00
N LEU A 459 -14.65 -7.07 7.67
CA LEU A 459 -13.84 -5.98 7.12
C LEU A 459 -12.37 -6.39 6.95
N LEU A 460 -11.89 -7.39 7.68
CA LEU A 460 -10.53 -7.93 7.54
C LEU A 460 -10.40 -8.96 6.42
N CYS A 461 -11.49 -9.43 5.82
CA CYS A 461 -11.47 -10.37 4.71
C CYS A 461 -11.18 -9.66 3.38
N PRO A 462 -10.03 -9.92 2.71
CA PRO A 462 -9.81 -9.50 1.34
C PRO A 462 -10.99 -9.87 0.42
N PRO A 463 -11.57 -8.94 -0.35
CA PRO A 463 -12.61 -9.28 -1.30
C PRO A 463 -12.08 -10.19 -2.40
N VAL A 464 -12.94 -11.12 -2.83
CA VAL A 464 -12.74 -11.84 -4.09
C VAL A 464 -13.55 -11.13 -5.16
N VAL A 465 -12.88 -10.77 -6.25
CA VAL A 465 -13.40 -9.90 -7.31
C VAL A 465 -13.44 -10.68 -8.61
N ALA A 466 -14.63 -10.77 -9.21
CA ALA A 466 -14.82 -11.22 -10.59
C ALA A 466 -14.82 -10.00 -11.51
N VAL A 467 -13.99 -10.02 -12.54
CA VAL A 467 -13.85 -8.92 -13.51
C VAL A 467 -14.04 -9.42 -14.92
N GLY A 468 -14.66 -8.64 -15.79
CA GLY A 468 -14.83 -8.97 -17.20
C GLY A 468 -15.45 -7.84 -18.00
N GLY A 469 -15.29 -7.91 -19.32
CA GLY A 469 -15.99 -7.01 -20.23
C GLY A 469 -17.48 -7.34 -20.32
N ASP A 470 -18.22 -6.46 -20.97
CA ASP A 470 -19.64 -6.61 -21.25
C ASP A 470 -19.99 -7.95 -21.91
N GLY A 471 -19.29 -8.35 -22.97
CA GLY A 471 -19.53 -9.65 -23.60
C GLY A 471 -19.34 -10.88 -22.72
N ALA A 472 -18.41 -10.81 -21.76
CA ALA A 472 -18.25 -11.89 -20.79
C ALA A 472 -19.43 -11.94 -19.81
N MET A 473 -19.90 -10.77 -19.38
CA MET A 473 -20.74 -10.63 -18.18
C MET A 473 -22.24 -10.48 -18.50
N TYR A 474 -22.59 -9.92 -19.65
CA TYR A 474 -23.97 -9.70 -20.11
C TYR A 474 -24.43 -10.72 -21.15
N ASP A 475 -23.51 -11.41 -21.82
CA ASP A 475 -23.84 -12.43 -22.82
C ASP A 475 -23.48 -13.83 -22.34
N ILE A 476 -22.31 -14.35 -22.73
CA ILE A 476 -21.96 -15.78 -22.56
C ILE A 476 -21.89 -16.21 -21.09
N GLY A 477 -21.42 -15.33 -20.20
CA GLY A 477 -21.27 -15.60 -18.77
C GLY A 477 -22.42 -15.06 -17.93
N PHE A 478 -23.47 -14.48 -18.52
CA PHE A 478 -24.58 -13.91 -17.76
C PHE A 478 -25.23 -14.92 -16.82
N GLN A 479 -25.33 -16.19 -17.22
CA GLN A 479 -25.84 -17.26 -16.35
C GLN A 479 -24.99 -17.44 -15.08
N ASN A 480 -23.66 -17.32 -15.18
CA ASN A 480 -22.75 -17.41 -14.04
C ASN A 480 -22.86 -16.16 -13.14
N VAL A 481 -22.96 -14.98 -13.74
CA VAL A 481 -23.20 -13.72 -13.00
C VAL A 481 -24.53 -13.78 -12.24
N SER A 482 -25.60 -14.16 -12.93
CA SER A 482 -26.94 -14.34 -12.35
C SER A 482 -26.93 -15.34 -11.19
N ARG A 483 -26.23 -16.47 -11.34
CA ARG A 483 -26.07 -17.45 -10.26
C ARG A 483 -25.29 -16.89 -9.08
N ALA A 484 -24.22 -16.13 -9.32
CA ALA A 484 -23.42 -15.50 -8.28
C ALA A 484 -24.24 -14.48 -7.48
N LEU A 485 -24.98 -13.60 -8.15
CA LEU A 485 -25.88 -12.64 -7.51
C LEU A 485 -26.99 -13.34 -6.70
N SER A 486 -27.54 -14.43 -7.22
CA SER A 486 -28.58 -15.23 -6.54
C SER A 486 -28.04 -16.08 -5.38
N SER A 487 -26.72 -16.19 -5.23
CA SER A 487 -26.11 -17.08 -4.23
C SER A 487 -26.03 -16.48 -2.82
N GLY A 488 -26.15 -15.15 -2.69
CA GLY A 488 -25.91 -14.44 -1.43
C GLY A 488 -24.44 -14.41 -0.98
N LYS A 489 -23.51 -14.98 -1.75
CA LYS A 489 -22.08 -14.91 -1.44
C LYS A 489 -21.54 -13.49 -1.66
N PRO A 490 -20.76 -12.91 -0.73
CA PRO A 490 -20.25 -11.55 -0.82
C PRO A 490 -19.04 -11.43 -1.77
N VAL A 491 -19.21 -11.86 -3.02
CA VAL A 491 -18.25 -11.66 -4.12
C VAL A 491 -18.51 -10.30 -4.77
N LYS A 492 -17.44 -9.59 -5.14
CA LYS A 492 -17.54 -8.34 -5.92
C LYS A 492 -17.51 -8.66 -7.41
N ILE A 493 -18.37 -8.04 -8.21
CA ILE A 493 -18.39 -8.19 -9.67
C ILE A 493 -18.16 -6.81 -10.28
N VAL A 494 -17.13 -6.69 -11.12
CA VAL A 494 -16.81 -5.47 -11.87
C VAL A 494 -16.97 -5.78 -13.36
N VAL A 495 -17.92 -5.11 -13.99
CA VAL A 495 -18.12 -5.17 -15.44
C VAL A 495 -17.54 -3.92 -16.06
N VAL A 496 -16.53 -4.06 -16.91
CA VAL A 496 -16.03 -2.95 -17.73
C VAL A 496 -16.80 -2.93 -19.04
N ASP A 497 -17.85 -2.11 -19.07
CA ASP A 497 -18.79 -2.09 -20.18
C ASP A 497 -18.27 -1.18 -21.30
N THR A 498 -17.81 -1.81 -22.38
CA THR A 498 -17.39 -1.13 -23.61
C THR A 498 -18.47 -1.14 -24.68
N GLN A 499 -19.63 -1.72 -24.39
CA GLN A 499 -20.80 -1.81 -25.27
C GLN A 499 -20.58 -2.59 -26.57
N VAL A 500 -19.44 -3.26 -26.69
CA VAL A 500 -19.03 -4.11 -27.80
C VAL A 500 -18.00 -5.11 -27.29
N TYR A 501 -17.79 -6.19 -28.05
CA TYR A 501 -16.67 -7.10 -27.76
C TYR A 501 -15.37 -6.49 -28.29
N SER A 502 -14.81 -5.56 -27.50
CA SER A 502 -13.64 -4.77 -27.89
C SER A 502 -12.46 -5.62 -28.36
N ASN A 503 -12.15 -6.71 -27.65
CA ASN A 503 -10.99 -7.56 -27.94
C ASN A 503 -11.06 -8.28 -29.30
N THR A 504 -12.26 -8.67 -29.73
CA THR A 504 -12.44 -9.52 -30.92
C THR A 504 -12.78 -8.71 -32.17
N GLY A 505 -12.69 -7.38 -32.11
CA GLY A 505 -12.91 -6.49 -33.25
C GLY A 505 -14.18 -5.64 -33.17
N GLY A 506 -14.84 -5.57 -32.01
CA GLY A 506 -16.02 -4.73 -31.81
C GLY A 506 -17.31 -5.37 -32.31
N GLN A 507 -17.53 -6.65 -31.99
CA GLN A 507 -18.81 -7.31 -32.21
C GLN A 507 -19.91 -6.73 -31.32
N ALA A 508 -21.15 -6.85 -31.79
CA ALA A 508 -22.35 -6.52 -31.03
C ALA A 508 -22.39 -7.25 -29.68
N CYS A 509 -22.85 -6.52 -28.66
CA CYS A 509 -23.06 -7.01 -27.29
C CYS A 509 -24.47 -6.65 -26.84
N THR A 510 -25.04 -7.43 -25.91
CA THR A 510 -26.32 -7.10 -25.26
C THR A 510 -26.31 -5.74 -24.54
N SER A 511 -25.16 -5.24 -24.09
CA SER A 511 -25.07 -3.89 -23.49
C SER A 511 -24.99 -2.74 -24.51
N GLY A 512 -24.95 -3.06 -25.81
CA GLY A 512 -24.96 -2.08 -26.89
C GLY A 512 -26.26 -1.28 -26.98
N PHE A 513 -26.18 -0.06 -27.51
CA PHE A 513 -27.36 0.78 -27.71
C PHE A 513 -28.14 0.39 -28.97
N ILE A 514 -29.46 0.68 -28.95
CA ILE A 514 -30.31 0.56 -30.15
C ILE A 514 -29.75 1.46 -31.25
N GLY A 515 -29.47 0.89 -32.42
CA GLY A 515 -28.92 1.61 -33.58
C GLY A 515 -27.40 1.81 -33.54
N GLN A 516 -26.69 1.23 -32.57
CA GLN A 516 -25.22 1.24 -32.55
C GLN A 516 -24.65 0.35 -33.66
N ILE A 517 -23.81 0.93 -34.53
CA ILE A 517 -23.14 0.18 -35.59
C ILE A 517 -21.96 -0.59 -34.96
N SER A 518 -22.03 -1.92 -35.01
CA SER A 518 -20.96 -2.84 -34.59
C SER A 518 -20.92 -4.06 -35.52
N ASP A 519 -19.85 -4.85 -35.45
CA ASP A 519 -19.79 -6.10 -36.23
C ASP A 519 -20.96 -7.02 -35.80
N MET A 520 -21.62 -7.64 -36.78
CA MET A 520 -22.86 -8.42 -36.61
C MET A 520 -24.14 -7.63 -36.22
N ALA A 521 -24.11 -6.28 -36.15
CA ALA A 521 -25.30 -5.44 -35.92
C ALA A 521 -25.57 -4.41 -37.03
N GLN A 522 -25.19 -4.73 -38.28
CA GLN A 522 -25.28 -3.82 -39.42
C GLN A 522 -26.70 -3.71 -40.04
N TYR A 523 -27.68 -4.48 -39.55
CA TYR A 523 -29.05 -4.54 -40.09
C TYR A 523 -30.12 -4.22 -39.05
#